data_AF-A0A6N2KC34-F1
#
_entry.id   AF-A0A6N2KC34-F1
#
_cell.length_a   1.000
_cell.length_b   1.000
_cell.length_c   1.000
_cell.angle_alpha   90.00
_cell.angle_beta   90.00
_cell.angle_gamma   90.00
#
_symmetry.space_group_name_H-M   'P 1'
#
loop_
_entity.id
_entity.type
_entity.pdbx_description
1 polymer ?
#
loop_
_entity_poly.entity_id
_entity_poly.type
_entity_poly.pdbx_seq_one_letter_code
_entity_poly.pdbx_strand_id
1 'polypeptide(L)'
;MSTLTVPVLLSSPIDDARHLHRAFKGFRSDKSAVINILAHRDAAQRALIQHEYRALYAEELPRRLSSELSGNLEVPYSTSVVDA
;
A
#
# COMPACT_ATOMS: atom_id res chain seq x y z
N MET A 1 9.61 -34.77 12.14
CA MET A 1 8.70 -33.60 12.07
C MET A 1 9.32 -32.51 12.92
N SER A 2 10.28 -31.79 12.38
CA SER A 2 10.96 -30.71 13.10
C SER A 2 10.51 -29.39 12.46
N THR A 3 9.42 -28.82 12.96
CA THR A 3 9.03 -27.45 12.59
C THR A 3 9.94 -26.51 13.38
N LEU A 4 11.13 -26.24 12.83
CA LEU A 4 11.98 -25.16 13.30
C LEU A 4 11.25 -23.85 13.00
N THR A 5 10.49 -23.36 13.98
CA THR A 5 9.99 -22.00 14.00
C THR A 5 11.19 -21.09 14.23
N VAL A 6 11.88 -20.75 13.14
CA VAL A 6 12.82 -19.65 13.10
C VAL A 6 12.04 -18.40 13.52
N PRO A 7 12.44 -17.66 14.57
CA PRO A 7 11.85 -16.37 14.83
C PRO A 7 12.39 -15.43 13.75
N VAL A 8 11.68 -15.31 12.64
CA VAL A 8 12.02 -14.36 11.56
C VAL A 8 11.72 -12.96 12.08
N LEU A 9 12.71 -12.40 12.78
CA LEU A 9 12.77 -11.06 13.35
C LEU A 9 12.87 -9.93 12.30
N LEU A 10 12.32 -10.15 11.10
CA LEU A 10 12.45 -9.21 9.99
C LEU A 10 11.08 -9.03 9.36
N SER A 11 10.24 -8.20 10.01
CA SER A 11 8.95 -7.68 9.51
C SER A 11 7.99 -8.73 8.94
N SER A 12 6.98 -9.12 9.71
CA SER A 12 5.91 -9.97 9.19
C SER A 12 5.23 -9.30 7.99
N PRO A 13 4.92 -10.01 6.89
CA PRO A 13 4.16 -9.46 5.75
C PRO A 13 2.85 -8.79 6.18
N ILE A 14 2.27 -9.27 7.29
CA ILE A 14 1.09 -8.73 7.96
C ILE A 14 1.37 -7.36 8.59
N ASP A 15 2.54 -7.16 9.19
CA ASP A 15 2.94 -5.88 9.79
C ASP A 15 3.23 -4.83 8.71
N ASP A 16 3.89 -5.25 7.62
CA ASP A 16 4.10 -4.40 6.45
C ASP A 16 2.74 -4.02 5.81
N ALA A 17 1.82 -4.99 5.66
CA ALA A 17 0.46 -4.71 5.19
C ALA A 17 -0.29 -3.71 6.08
N ARG A 18 -0.17 -3.83 7.40
CA ARG A 18 -0.76 -2.89 8.36
C ARG A 18 -0.14 -1.50 8.28
N HIS A 19 1.18 -1.40 8.12
CA HIS A 19 1.87 -0.12 7.92
C HIS A 19 1.44 0.55 6.62
N LEU A 20 1.36 -0.22 5.53
CA LEU A 20 0.89 0.26 4.23
C LEU A 20 -0.55 0.78 4.33
N HIS A 21 -1.44 0.05 5.00
CA HIS A 21 -2.83 0.48 5.19
C HIS A 21 -2.92 1.78 6.02
N ARG A 22 -2.13 1.91 7.09
CA ARG A 22 -2.07 3.14 7.90
C ARG A 22 -1.54 4.32 7.08
N ALA A 23 -0.52 4.08 6.25
CA ALA A 23 0.02 5.10 5.36
C ALA A 23 -1.03 5.58 4.34
N PHE A 24 -1.89 4.69 3.83
CA PHE A 24 -3.00 5.06 2.95
C PHE A 24 -4.16 5.77 3.67
N LYS A 25 -4.38 5.51 4.96
CA LYS A 25 -5.48 6.13 5.74
C LYS A 25 -5.13 7.47 6.39
N GLY A 26 -3.84 7.79 6.52
CA GLY A 26 -3.39 8.99 7.23
C GLY A 26 -3.77 10.30 6.53
N PHE A 27 -3.98 11.37 7.31
CA PHE A 27 -4.31 12.73 6.83
C PHE A 27 -3.25 13.33 5.88
N ARG A 28 -2.07 12.74 5.80
CA ARG A 28 -1.08 12.93 4.74
C ARG A 28 -0.57 11.56 4.34
N SER A 29 -1.02 11.06 3.19
CA SER A 29 -0.57 9.80 2.62
C SER A 29 0.94 9.89 2.34
N ASP A 30 1.77 9.23 3.17
CA ASP A 30 3.23 9.24 3.03
C ASP A 30 3.67 8.25 1.95
N LYS A 31 3.42 8.64 0.69
CA LYS A 31 3.76 7.86 -0.51
C LYS A 31 5.24 7.49 -0.55
N SER A 32 6.11 8.37 -0.06
CA SER A 32 7.55 8.13 0.07
C SER A 32 7.86 6.99 1.04
N ALA A 33 7.20 6.93 2.20
CA ALA A 33 7.38 5.85 3.18
C ALA A 33 6.90 4.50 2.62
N VAL A 34 5.76 4.50 1.94
CA VAL A 34 5.19 3.32 1.27
C VAL A 34 6.15 2.78 0.20
N ILE A 35 6.64 3.65 -0.69
CA ILE A 35 7.61 3.28 -1.72
C ILE A 35 8.90 2.79 -1.06
N ASN A 36 9.35 3.42 0.02
CA ASN A 36 10.57 3.03 0.74
C ASN A 36 10.43 1.61 1.34
N ILE A 37 9.30 1.29 1.96
CA ILE A 37 9.04 -0.04 2.52
C ILE A 37 9.07 -1.10 1.40
N LEU A 38 8.38 -0.84 0.29
CA LEU A 38 8.36 -1.77 -0.83
C LEU A 38 9.73 -1.88 -1.51
N ALA A 39 10.45 -0.78 -1.69
CA ALA A 39 11.78 -0.72 -2.30
C ALA A 39 12.82 -1.56 -1.55
N HIS A 40 12.68 -1.67 -0.22
CA HIS A 40 13.54 -2.49 0.63
C HIS A 40 13.07 -3.96 0.79
N ARG A 41 12.13 -4.42 -0.04
CA ARG A 41 11.57 -5.79 -0.02
C ARG A 41 11.72 -6.47 -1.38
N ASP A 42 12.06 -7.75 -1.35
CA ASP A 42 12.19 -8.60 -2.53
C ASP A 42 10.84 -8.85 -3.20
N ALA A 43 10.86 -9.21 -4.50
CA ALA A 43 9.65 -9.51 -5.26
C ALA A 43 8.79 -10.62 -4.63
N ALA A 44 9.43 -11.66 -4.08
CA ALA A 44 8.75 -12.74 -3.37
C ALA A 44 8.05 -12.26 -2.08
N GLN A 45 8.70 -11.37 -1.32
CA GLN A 45 8.13 -10.79 -0.11
C GLN A 45 6.96 -9.87 -0.46
N ARG A 46 7.06 -9.08 -1.53
CA ARG A 46 5.97 -8.23 -2.00
C ARG A 46 4.74 -9.05 -2.41
N ALA A 47 4.92 -10.21 -3.05
CA ALA A 47 3.81 -11.10 -3.38
C ALA A 47 3.09 -11.61 -2.12
N LEU A 48 3.85 -11.98 -1.07
CA LEU A 48 3.29 -12.36 0.22
C LEU A 48 2.54 -11.19 0.89
N ILE A 49 3.12 -9.99 0.90
CA ILE A 49 2.47 -8.79 1.45
C ILE A 49 1.17 -8.49 0.70
N GLN A 50 1.15 -8.62 -0.63
CA GLN A 50 -0.07 -8.42 -1.43
C GLN A 50 -1.16 -9.44 -1.07
N HIS A 51 -0.78 -10.70 -0.91
CA HIS A 51 -1.70 -11.76 -0.49
C HIS A 51 -2.30 -11.46 0.90
N GLU A 52 -1.45 -11.16 1.88
CA GLU A 52 -1.88 -10.83 3.25
C GLU A 52 -2.70 -9.54 3.29
N TYR A 53 -2.31 -8.51 2.55
CA TYR A 53 -3.06 -7.25 2.47
C TYR A 53 -4.46 -7.46 1.90
N ARG A 54 -4.58 -8.28 0.84
CA ARG A 54 -5.87 -8.67 0.26
C ARG A 54 -6.71 -9.46 1.24
N ALA A 55 -6.11 -10.39 2.00
CA ALA A 55 -6.81 -11.17 3.00
C ALA A 55 -7.31 -10.31 4.18
N LEU A 56 -6.52 -9.32 4.62
CA LEU A 56 -6.84 -8.47 5.77
C LEU A 56 -7.82 -7.34 5.45
N TYR A 57 -7.71 -6.75 4.25
CA TYR A 57 -8.44 -5.53 3.88
C TYR A 57 -9.41 -5.72 2.71
N ALA A 58 -9.47 -6.91 2.12
CA ALA A 58 -10.25 -7.20 0.92
C ALA A 58 -9.95 -6.25 -0.25
N GLU A 59 -8.74 -5.70 -0.30
CA GLU A 59 -8.31 -4.70 -1.26
C GLU A 59 -6.98 -5.07 -1.90
N GLU A 60 -6.78 -4.69 -3.16
CA GLU A 60 -5.55 -4.93 -3.90
C GLU A 60 -4.52 -3.83 -3.59
N LEU A 61 -3.42 -4.19 -2.93
CA LEU A 61 -2.31 -3.29 -2.65
C LEU A 61 -1.78 -2.52 -3.89
N PRO A 62 -1.52 -3.16 -5.06
CA PRO A 62 -1.09 -2.45 -6.25
C PRO A 62 -2.14 -1.46 -6.77
N ARG A 63 -3.43 -1.81 -6.68
CA ARG A 63 -4.52 -0.91 -7.06
C ARG A 63 -4.55 0.32 -6.16
N ARG A 64 -4.31 0.14 -4.86
CA ARG A 64 -4.30 1.26 -3.92
C ARG A 64 -3.10 2.17 -4.11
N LEU A 65 -1.92 1.60 -4.34
CA LEU A 65 -0.72 2.34 -4.74
C LEU A 65 -0.95 3.19 -6.00
N SER A 66 -1.53 2.60 -7.04
CA SER A 66 -1.84 3.32 -8.29
C SER A 66 -2.87 4.42 -8.04
N SER A 67 -3.92 4.17 -7.26
CA SER A 67 -4.92 5.20 -6.94
C SER A 67 -4.32 6.38 -6.18
N GLU A 68 -3.42 6.13 -5.24
CA GLU A 68 -2.75 7.18 -4.46
C GLU A 68 -1.72 7.95 -5.29
N LEU A 69 -0.99 7.28 -6.19
CA LEU A 69 -0.02 7.93 -7.08
C LEU A 69 -0.69 8.69 -8.24
N SER A 70 -1.76 8.13 -8.82
CA SER A 70 -2.51 8.73 -9.93
C SER A 70 -3.55 9.74 -9.48
N GLY A 71 -4.03 9.70 -8.23
CA GLY A 71 -5.05 10.61 -7.70
C GLY A 71 -4.64 12.09 -7.64
N ASN A 72 -3.36 12.42 -7.84
CA ASN A 72 -2.92 13.82 -7.97
C ASN A 72 -3.09 14.38 -9.39
N LEU A 73 -3.70 13.62 -10.31
CA LEU A 73 -4.06 14.07 -11.65
C LEU A 73 -5.54 14.44 -11.78
N GLU A 74 -6.27 14.61 -10.67
CA GLU A 74 -7.52 15.36 -10.69
C GLU A 74 -7.21 16.83 -10.94
N VAL A 75 -6.98 17.16 -12.20
CA VAL A 75 -7.19 18.51 -12.70
C VAL A 75 -8.70 18.65 -12.81
N PRO A 76 -9.38 19.45 -11.98
CA PRO A 76 -10.80 19.71 -12.13
C PRO A 76 -11.01 20.58 -13.37
N TYR A 77 -10.95 19.99 -14.56
CA TYR A 77 -11.53 20.57 -15.77
C TYR A 77 -13.03 20.26 -15.78
N SER A 78 -13.77 20.83 -14.83
CA SER A 78 -15.23 20.79 -14.85
C SER A 78 -15.79 22.10 -14.31
N THR A 79 -15.93 23.03 -15.25
CA THR A 79 -17.16 23.81 -15.45
C THR A 79 -17.54 24.77 -14.33
N SER A 80 -16.97 25.98 -14.40
CA SER A 80 -17.66 27.19 -13.96
C SER A 80 -17.32 28.30 -14.96
N VAL A 81 -18.33 29.10 -15.33
CA VAL A 81 -18.44 30.12 -16.40
C VAL A 81 -18.91 29.54 -17.76
N VAL A 82 -20.11 29.80 -18.29
CA VAL A 82 -21.06 30.92 -18.14
C VAL A 82 -22.51 30.44 -18.37
N ASP A 83 -23.37 30.60 -17.36
CA ASP A 83 -24.81 30.78 -17.52
C ASP A 83 -25.07 32.26 -17.16
N ALA A 84 -25.39 33.08 -18.16
CA ALA A 84 -26.12 34.36 -18.10
C ALA A 84 -26.05 35.08 -19.46
#